data_AF-E9BHA4-F1
#
_entry.id   AF-E9BHA4-F1
#
_cell.length_a   1.000
_cell.length_b   1.000
_cell.length_c   1.000
_cell.angle_alpha   90.00
_cell.angle_beta   90.00
_cell.angle_gamma   90.00
#
_symmetry.space_group_name_H-M   'P 1'
#
loop_
_entity.id
_entity.type
_entity.pdbx_description
1 polymer ?
#
loop_
_entity_poly.entity_id
_entity_poly.type
_entity_poly.pdbx_seq_one_letter_code
_entity_poly.pdbx_strand_id
1 'polypeptide(L)'
;MFLHSLKRLAYKDFDAWGYHIQWPQNQILSPLTGKVNFVVEDIKFAYNAWSLLRLAMFFGVEHPKVLSDMTKTTPSMDIMLSGNRLFFMHSRVKANLSRSKVRIALTPNHPRAFPVQELVWKTQFRFRDHHSAGVELVLGMENGLSQEVADACNLCTYIPQYGSVGSLSMLSALAIAAHSTWRAAVREEGNTSDTSLAPHRALHGHMPLSNSPDRQRDSLPHEMDLLACSNAAIKDLLEERRRAYDLQVSVLIYNELGDRNIGAVIRNANVFNCEYVAIVNRRRFNRRGALGTHKVMNVLFFETVNDDAARQLFEGYEVWLLYPYYPNLVMYEAERKGDASNSSSTFVRHEDPVLQAWGATQHELTSEHPLVVRYPHLCQKAVFLDDDLSLASCVQDVKRRKLRGILLAVPEEGCSPHPSLCKLSHRVVHVISPSFLPHQTQRGLNPALSTAIALERLRCAVDTLCLT
;
A
#
# COMPACT_ATOMS: atom_id res chain seq x y z
N MET A 1 -40.25 10.49 17.24
CA MET A 1 -40.33 9.01 17.18
C MET A 1 -39.62 8.47 15.93
N PHE A 2 -38.38 8.89 15.66
CA PHE A 2 -37.64 8.57 14.44
C PHE A 2 -36.16 8.29 14.78
N LEU A 3 -35.81 7.02 14.97
CA LEU A 3 -34.43 6.52 15.13
C LEU A 3 -34.47 4.98 15.28
N HIS A 4 -34.37 4.22 14.17
CA HIS A 4 -33.95 2.80 14.17
C HIS A 4 -33.75 2.12 12.79
N SER A 5 -34.06 2.77 11.65
CA SER A 5 -34.24 2.10 10.35
C SER A 5 -32.97 1.61 9.61
N LEU A 6 -31.75 1.91 10.09
CA LEU A 6 -30.51 1.69 9.30
C LEU A 6 -29.64 0.50 9.74
N LYS A 7 -30.05 -0.32 10.72
CA LYS A 7 -29.30 -1.52 11.15
C LYS A 7 -29.63 -2.78 10.32
N ARG A 8 -29.43 -2.71 9.01
CA ARG A 8 -29.36 -3.87 8.09
C ARG A 8 -28.16 -3.79 7.14
N LEU A 9 -26.96 -3.65 7.73
CA LEU A 9 -25.71 -4.00 7.05
C LEU A 9 -25.56 -5.52 6.96
N ALA A 10 -24.73 -6.01 6.03
CA ALA A 10 -24.62 -7.43 5.71
C ALA A 10 -24.28 -8.30 6.95
N TYR A 11 -25.04 -9.38 7.13
CA TYR A 11 -24.98 -10.27 8.30
C TYR A 11 -23.76 -11.22 8.36
N LYS A 12 -22.75 -11.02 7.50
CA LYS A 12 -21.62 -11.94 7.31
C LYS A 12 -20.28 -11.20 7.40
N ASP A 13 -19.32 -11.80 8.10
CA ASP A 13 -17.93 -11.33 8.13
C ASP A 13 -17.33 -11.36 6.71
N PHE A 14 -17.18 -10.17 6.11
CA PHE A 14 -16.73 -9.90 4.74
C PHE A 14 -15.59 -10.81 4.25
N ASP A 15 -15.83 -11.55 3.17
CA ASP A 15 -14.87 -12.54 2.64
C ASP A 15 -14.64 -12.30 1.13
N ALA A 16 -13.70 -11.39 0.82
CA ALA A 16 -13.36 -10.86 -0.52
C ALA A 16 -13.09 -11.89 -1.64
N TRP A 17 -12.95 -13.17 -1.27
CA TRP A 17 -12.65 -14.35 -2.08
C TRP A 17 -13.78 -14.79 -3.01
N GLY A 18 -15.03 -14.42 -2.67
CA GLY A 18 -16.25 -15.10 -3.13
C GLY A 18 -16.68 -14.87 -4.59
N TYR A 19 -15.75 -14.77 -5.54
CA TYR A 19 -16.02 -14.35 -6.92
C TYR A 19 -15.25 -15.14 -7.97
N HIS A 20 -15.79 -15.11 -9.19
CA HIS A 20 -15.00 -15.36 -10.39
C HIS A 20 -13.83 -14.36 -10.48
N ILE A 21 -12.65 -14.83 -10.89
CA ILE A 21 -11.47 -13.98 -11.13
C ILE A 21 -11.22 -13.98 -12.64
N GLN A 22 -11.59 -12.91 -13.33
CA GLN A 22 -11.10 -12.68 -14.69
C GLN A 22 -9.70 -12.08 -14.60
N TRP A 23 -8.69 -12.88 -14.95
CA TRP A 23 -7.29 -12.48 -15.04
C TRP A 23 -6.72 -12.93 -16.41
N PRO A 24 -6.92 -12.12 -17.46
CA PRO A 24 -6.31 -12.35 -18.75
C PRO A 24 -4.78 -12.23 -18.60
N GLN A 25 -4.03 -13.29 -18.93
CA GLN A 25 -2.56 -13.22 -18.90
C GLN A 25 -2.01 -12.36 -20.05
N ASN A 26 -2.67 -12.43 -21.22
CA ASN A 26 -2.24 -11.73 -22.44
C ASN A 26 -2.73 -10.28 -22.44
N GLN A 27 -2.10 -9.41 -21.64
CA GLN A 27 -2.47 -7.99 -21.52
C GLN A 27 -1.40 -7.06 -22.09
N ILE A 28 -1.74 -6.45 -23.23
CA ILE A 28 -0.89 -5.56 -24.04
C ILE A 28 -0.64 -4.20 -23.34
N LEU A 29 -1.47 -3.83 -22.35
CA LEU A 29 -1.46 -2.49 -21.73
C LEU A 29 -0.52 -2.33 -20.53
N SER A 30 -0.01 -3.40 -19.92
CA SER A 30 0.98 -3.27 -18.83
C SER A 30 2.42 -3.30 -19.37
N PRO A 31 3.25 -2.30 -19.05
CA PRO A 31 4.68 -2.32 -19.34
C PRO A 31 5.46 -3.47 -18.68
N LEU A 32 4.85 -4.21 -17.75
CA LEU A 32 5.48 -5.28 -16.98
C LEU A 32 5.14 -6.70 -17.45
N THR A 33 4.10 -6.89 -18.28
CA THR A 33 3.68 -8.21 -18.81
C THR A 33 4.85 -8.92 -19.49
N GLY A 34 5.09 -10.19 -19.20
CA GLY A 34 6.25 -10.98 -19.64
C GLY A 34 7.61 -10.54 -19.09
N LYS A 35 7.84 -9.24 -18.89
CA LYS A 35 9.11 -8.66 -18.44
C LYS A 35 9.37 -8.96 -16.95
N VAL A 36 8.39 -8.75 -16.07
CA VAL A 36 8.57 -8.89 -14.61
C VAL A 36 7.86 -10.13 -14.06
N ASN A 37 8.56 -10.92 -13.25
CA ASN A 37 7.98 -11.98 -12.42
C ASN A 37 7.91 -11.53 -10.96
N PHE A 38 6.87 -11.91 -10.23
CA PHE A 38 6.88 -11.94 -8.76
C PHE A 38 7.21 -13.35 -8.29
N VAL A 39 8.21 -13.48 -7.42
CA VAL A 39 8.63 -14.74 -6.82
C VAL A 39 8.57 -14.59 -5.31
N VAL A 40 7.94 -15.54 -4.62
CA VAL A 40 7.85 -15.59 -3.16
C VAL A 40 8.46 -16.88 -2.65
N GLU A 41 9.21 -16.82 -1.55
CA GLU A 41 9.83 -18.00 -0.95
C GLU A 41 8.75 -19.01 -0.49
N ASP A 42 7.80 -18.55 0.33
CA ASP A 42 6.73 -19.37 0.89
C ASP A 42 5.50 -18.52 1.29
N ILE A 43 4.30 -19.11 1.27
CA ILE A 43 3.05 -18.44 1.68
C ILE A 43 2.22 -19.36 2.60
N LYS A 44 2.25 -19.05 3.90
CA LYS A 44 1.51 -19.79 4.96
C LYS A 44 0.11 -19.25 5.24
N PHE A 45 -0.27 -18.11 4.65
CA PHE A 45 -1.58 -17.49 4.86
C PHE A 45 -2.29 -17.31 3.53
N ALA A 46 -3.54 -17.78 3.44
CA ALA A 46 -4.40 -17.53 2.27
C ALA A 46 -4.45 -16.03 1.92
N TYR A 47 -4.61 -15.14 2.93
CA TYR A 47 -4.64 -13.67 2.76
C TYR A 47 -3.45 -13.13 1.97
N ASN A 48 -2.27 -13.74 2.15
CA ASN A 48 -1.07 -13.35 1.39
C ASN A 48 -1.16 -13.89 -0.05
N ALA A 49 -1.59 -15.12 -0.29
CA ALA A 49 -1.81 -15.62 -1.65
C ALA A 49 -2.77 -14.74 -2.46
N TRP A 50 -3.88 -14.31 -1.86
CA TRP A 50 -4.86 -13.40 -2.48
C TRP A 50 -4.30 -12.01 -2.76
N SER A 51 -3.57 -11.45 -1.80
CA SER A 51 -2.93 -10.13 -1.95
C SER A 51 -1.84 -10.17 -3.02
N LEU A 52 -1.11 -11.28 -3.16
CA LEU A 52 -0.12 -11.49 -4.24
C LEU A 52 -0.80 -11.62 -5.61
N LEU A 53 -1.88 -12.39 -5.71
CA LEU A 53 -2.67 -12.52 -6.95
C LEU A 53 -3.26 -11.16 -7.38
N ARG A 54 -3.85 -10.40 -6.45
CA ARG A 54 -4.36 -9.05 -6.74
C ARG A 54 -3.25 -8.07 -7.12
N LEU A 55 -2.06 -8.19 -6.54
CA LEU A 55 -0.91 -7.38 -6.92
C LEU A 55 -0.42 -7.71 -8.34
N ALA A 56 -0.33 -9.00 -8.69
CA ALA A 56 0.04 -9.44 -10.04
C ALA A 56 -0.98 -8.96 -11.08
N MET A 57 -2.27 -9.22 -10.82
CA MET A 57 -3.41 -8.72 -11.62
C MET A 57 -3.34 -7.20 -11.87
N PHE A 58 -3.19 -6.40 -10.81
CA PHE A 58 -3.22 -4.93 -10.91
C PHE A 58 -2.05 -4.36 -11.73
N PHE A 59 -0.87 -4.97 -11.63
CA PHE A 59 0.32 -4.57 -12.38
C PHE A 59 0.51 -5.33 -13.72
N GLY A 60 -0.45 -6.18 -14.13
CA GLY A 60 -0.36 -7.00 -15.36
C GLY A 60 0.80 -8.01 -15.36
N VAL A 61 1.33 -8.36 -14.19
CA VAL A 61 2.32 -9.43 -14.04
C VAL A 61 1.63 -10.78 -14.18
N GLU A 62 2.30 -11.73 -14.82
CA GLU A 62 1.83 -13.10 -15.06
C GLU A 62 1.84 -13.94 -13.76
N HIS A 63 1.63 -15.26 -13.89
CA HIS A 63 1.63 -16.25 -12.80
C HIS A 63 2.79 -16.05 -11.79
N PRO A 64 2.51 -15.59 -10.55
CA PRO A 64 3.54 -15.41 -9.53
C PRO A 64 4.00 -16.76 -8.99
N LYS A 65 5.29 -16.89 -8.77
CA LYS A 65 5.94 -18.16 -8.43
C LYS A 65 6.11 -18.31 -6.91
N VAL A 66 5.63 -19.40 -6.33
CA VAL A 66 6.01 -19.84 -4.99
C VAL A 66 7.19 -20.82 -5.12
N LEU A 67 8.25 -20.65 -4.33
CA LEU A 67 9.39 -21.60 -4.33
C LEU A 67 9.18 -22.80 -3.41
N SER A 68 8.35 -22.63 -2.37
CA SER A 68 7.89 -23.67 -1.47
C SER A 68 6.86 -24.57 -2.14
N ASP A 69 7.13 -25.87 -2.16
CA ASP A 69 6.14 -26.91 -2.51
C ASP A 69 5.00 -27.00 -1.46
N MET A 70 5.10 -26.27 -0.34
CA MET A 70 4.21 -26.32 0.84
C MET A 70 4.04 -27.73 1.46
N THR A 71 4.80 -28.74 1.03
CA THR A 71 4.71 -30.09 1.56
C THR A 71 5.35 -30.19 2.96
N LYS A 72 4.73 -30.97 3.84
CA LYS A 72 5.21 -31.24 5.22
C LYS A 72 5.40 -29.99 6.10
N THR A 73 4.85 -28.84 5.74
CA THR A 73 4.91 -27.62 6.56
C THR A 73 3.98 -27.74 7.78
N THR A 74 4.54 -27.94 8.98
CA THR A 74 3.79 -27.76 10.23
C THR A 74 3.84 -26.27 10.62
N PRO A 75 2.70 -25.55 10.67
CA PRO A 75 2.66 -24.13 11.04
C PRO A 75 2.84 -23.96 12.56
N SER A 76 4.08 -24.00 13.03
CA SER A 76 4.46 -23.72 14.43
C SER A 76 4.35 -22.22 14.74
N MET A 77 3.23 -21.81 15.36
CA MET A 77 3.20 -20.53 16.08
C MET A 77 4.04 -20.67 17.35
N ASP A 78 5.12 -19.90 17.48
CA ASP A 78 5.71 -19.69 18.80
C ASP A 78 4.75 -18.81 19.63
N ILE A 79 4.41 -19.30 20.82
CA ILE A 79 3.50 -18.65 21.78
C ILE A 79 4.29 -18.15 23.02
N MET A 80 5.52 -18.65 23.23
CA MET A 80 6.36 -18.31 24.39
C MET A 80 6.71 -16.82 24.40
N LEU A 81 6.94 -16.23 23.22
CA LEU A 81 7.25 -14.80 23.04
C LEU A 81 6.01 -13.88 23.00
N SER A 82 4.99 -14.21 23.80
CA SER A 82 3.95 -13.27 24.29
C SER A 82 3.22 -12.41 23.24
N GLY A 83 3.03 -12.92 22.02
CA GLY A 83 2.04 -12.42 21.07
C GLY A 83 2.48 -12.27 19.62
N ASN A 84 3.78 -12.28 19.34
CA ASN A 84 4.30 -12.25 17.97
C ASN A 84 4.24 -13.66 17.36
N ARG A 85 3.20 -13.91 16.56
CA ARG A 85 2.90 -15.20 15.91
C ARG A 85 3.82 -15.46 14.71
N LEU A 86 5.12 -15.57 14.96
CA LEU A 86 6.12 -15.77 13.92
C LEU A 86 6.23 -17.26 13.57
N PHE A 87 6.10 -17.59 12.29
CA PHE A 87 6.35 -18.95 11.79
C PHE A 87 7.84 -19.12 11.51
N PHE A 88 8.61 -19.51 12.52
CA PHE A 88 10.08 -19.49 12.50
C PHE A 88 10.72 -20.40 11.43
N MET A 89 10.08 -21.51 11.07
CA MET A 89 10.63 -22.44 10.07
C MET A 89 10.43 -21.92 8.64
N HIS A 90 11.51 -21.47 7.99
CA HIS A 90 11.56 -21.46 6.52
C HIS A 90 11.37 -22.90 6.03
N SER A 91 10.51 -23.09 5.03
CA SER A 91 10.58 -24.28 4.18
C SER A 91 11.96 -24.32 3.53
N ARG A 92 12.65 -25.48 3.54
CA ARG A 92 13.89 -25.64 2.77
C ARG A 92 13.55 -25.71 1.28
N VAL A 93 13.41 -24.53 0.66
CA VAL A 93 13.22 -24.40 -0.78
C VAL A 93 14.57 -24.43 -1.47
N LYS A 94 14.62 -25.00 -2.68
CA LYS A 94 15.76 -24.76 -3.57
C LYS A 94 15.61 -23.37 -4.19
N ALA A 95 16.70 -22.63 -4.34
CA ALA A 95 16.69 -21.34 -5.05
C ALA A 95 16.49 -21.48 -6.58
N ASN A 96 15.34 -22.03 -6.99
CA ASN A 96 14.91 -22.26 -8.36
C ASN A 96 14.42 -20.96 -9.02
N LEU A 97 15.31 -19.97 -9.08
CA LEU A 97 15.09 -18.68 -9.75
C LEU A 97 15.47 -18.78 -11.23
N SER A 98 14.96 -17.86 -12.06
CA SER A 98 15.35 -17.78 -13.47
C SER A 98 16.84 -17.46 -13.61
N ARG A 99 17.53 -18.19 -14.51
CA ARG A 99 18.95 -17.94 -14.81
C ARG A 99 19.17 -16.80 -15.80
N SER A 100 18.13 -16.38 -16.52
CA SER A 100 18.21 -15.33 -17.54
C SER A 100 17.70 -13.98 -17.07
N LYS A 101 16.72 -13.95 -16.16
CA LYS A 101 16.18 -12.71 -15.58
C LYS A 101 17.09 -12.15 -14.48
N VAL A 102 17.10 -10.83 -14.32
CA VAL A 102 17.76 -10.14 -13.20
C VAL A 102 16.97 -10.38 -11.92
N ARG A 103 17.57 -11.04 -10.92
CA ARG A 103 16.89 -11.40 -9.66
C ARG A 103 17.18 -10.36 -8.58
N ILE A 104 16.13 -9.74 -8.04
CA ILE A 104 16.19 -8.67 -7.05
C ILE A 104 15.53 -9.15 -5.76
N ALA A 105 16.32 -9.44 -4.73
CA ALA A 105 15.83 -9.88 -3.43
C ALA A 105 15.36 -8.70 -2.57
N LEU A 106 14.09 -8.70 -2.16
CA LEU A 106 13.53 -7.82 -1.13
C LEU A 106 13.86 -8.41 0.24
N THR A 107 15.05 -8.11 0.75
CA THR A 107 15.61 -8.73 1.95
C THR A 107 16.35 -7.69 2.82
N PRO A 108 15.69 -7.10 3.83
CA PRO A 108 16.40 -6.26 4.79
C PRO A 108 17.39 -7.07 5.62
N ASN A 109 18.46 -6.43 6.09
CA ASN A 109 19.54 -7.03 6.89
C ASN A 109 20.44 -8.04 6.16
N HIS A 110 20.39 -8.10 4.82
CA HIS A 110 21.43 -8.77 4.04
C HIS A 110 22.62 -7.82 3.77
N PRO A 111 23.90 -8.23 3.91
CA PRO A 111 25.05 -7.33 3.76
C PRO A 111 25.22 -6.64 2.39
N ARG A 112 24.57 -7.17 1.34
CA ARG A 112 24.51 -6.56 -0.01
C ARG A 112 23.30 -5.64 -0.23
N ALA A 113 22.46 -5.39 0.78
CA ALA A 113 21.17 -4.72 0.59
C ALA A 113 21.26 -3.19 0.66
N PHE A 114 20.64 -2.53 -0.33
CA PHE A 114 20.54 -1.06 -0.43
C PHE A 114 19.08 -0.59 -0.62
N PRO A 115 18.75 0.71 -0.43
CA PRO A 115 17.42 1.24 -0.67
C PRO A 115 16.88 0.95 -2.07
N VAL A 116 15.63 0.48 -2.19
CA VAL A 116 14.99 0.21 -3.50
C VAL A 116 14.89 1.48 -4.38
N GLN A 117 14.91 2.67 -3.78
CA GLN A 117 14.91 3.97 -4.46
C GLN A 117 16.24 4.32 -5.13
N GLU A 118 17.35 3.72 -4.69
CA GLU A 118 18.68 3.88 -5.30
C GLU A 118 18.90 2.93 -6.50
N LEU A 119 17.93 2.07 -6.82
CA LEU A 119 18.04 1.12 -7.92
C LEU A 119 17.94 1.83 -9.28
N VAL A 120 19.10 2.16 -9.86
CA VAL A 120 19.23 2.74 -11.19
C VAL A 120 18.86 1.70 -12.25
N TRP A 121 17.57 1.62 -12.59
CA TRP A 121 17.05 0.61 -13.52
C TRP A 121 17.84 0.56 -14.83
N LYS A 122 18.11 1.70 -15.50
CA LYS A 122 18.81 1.80 -16.80
C LYS A 122 20.19 1.12 -16.89
N THR A 123 20.86 0.85 -15.76
CA THR A 123 22.13 0.10 -15.71
C THR A 123 21.97 -1.37 -15.32
N GLN A 124 20.83 -1.76 -14.76
CA GLN A 124 20.51 -3.13 -14.33
C GLN A 124 19.62 -3.87 -15.36
N PHE A 125 18.69 -3.17 -16.00
CA PHE A 125 17.69 -3.70 -16.93
C PHE A 125 17.13 -2.59 -17.84
N ARG A 126 16.69 -2.92 -19.06
CA ARG A 126 16.02 -1.97 -19.97
C ARG A 126 14.71 -2.55 -20.46
N PHE A 127 13.60 -1.87 -20.16
CA PHE A 127 12.24 -2.31 -20.47
C PHE A 127 11.87 -2.21 -21.96
N ARG A 128 12.65 -1.48 -22.77
CA ARG A 128 12.53 -1.44 -24.24
C ARG A 128 13.36 -2.51 -24.97
N ASP A 129 14.27 -3.21 -24.30
CA ASP A 129 15.10 -4.22 -24.97
C ASP A 129 14.36 -5.57 -25.08
N HIS A 130 13.87 -5.87 -26.28
CA HIS A 130 13.15 -7.12 -26.60
C HIS A 130 14.02 -8.39 -26.48
N HIS A 131 15.35 -8.27 -26.41
CA HIS A 131 16.25 -9.40 -26.14
C HIS A 131 16.50 -9.59 -24.64
N SER A 132 16.11 -8.64 -23.80
CA SER A 132 16.32 -8.71 -22.36
C SER A 132 15.31 -9.65 -21.70
N ALA A 133 15.81 -10.69 -21.04
CA ALA A 133 14.97 -11.78 -20.56
C ALA A 133 13.97 -11.38 -19.46
N GLY A 134 14.21 -10.28 -18.74
CA GLY A 134 13.31 -9.74 -17.72
C GLY A 134 13.90 -9.59 -16.32
N VAL A 135 13.03 -9.36 -15.34
CA VAL A 135 13.33 -9.18 -13.92
C VAL A 135 12.51 -10.16 -13.07
N GLU A 136 13.07 -10.67 -11.96
CA GLU A 136 12.32 -11.34 -10.90
C GLU A 136 12.43 -10.54 -9.60
N LEU A 137 11.30 -10.06 -9.08
CA LEU A 137 11.22 -9.51 -7.72
C LEU A 137 11.03 -10.68 -6.76
N VAL A 138 12.05 -10.98 -5.95
CA VAL A 138 12.12 -12.14 -5.07
C VAL A 138 11.88 -11.69 -3.63
N LEU A 139 10.81 -12.19 -3.01
CA LEU A 139 10.36 -11.81 -1.67
C LEU A 139 10.43 -13.01 -0.72
N GLY A 140 10.94 -12.78 0.49
CA GLY A 140 10.94 -13.77 1.56
C GLY A 140 9.58 -13.94 2.27
N MET A 141 9.63 -14.52 3.45
CA MET A 141 8.51 -14.54 4.40
C MET A 141 8.36 -13.18 5.13
N GLU A 142 7.38 -13.06 6.03
CA GLU A 142 7.29 -11.98 7.02
C GLU A 142 8.57 -11.82 7.89
N ASN A 143 9.39 -12.86 7.98
CA ASN A 143 10.67 -12.88 8.70
C ASN A 143 11.89 -12.57 7.81
N GLY A 144 11.69 -12.22 6.53
CA GLY A 144 12.78 -12.08 5.54
C GLY A 144 12.97 -13.32 4.66
N LEU A 145 14.03 -13.31 3.85
CA LEU A 145 14.35 -14.31 2.83
C LEU A 145 15.46 -15.25 3.34
N SER A 146 15.39 -16.55 3.06
CA SER A 146 16.49 -17.45 3.42
C SER A 146 17.77 -17.15 2.64
N GLN A 147 18.93 -17.39 3.28
CA GLN A 147 20.25 -17.05 2.74
C GLN A 147 20.53 -17.72 1.38
N GLU A 148 20.08 -18.96 1.17
CA GLU A 148 20.23 -19.68 -0.12
C GLU A 148 19.55 -18.90 -1.27
N VAL A 149 18.35 -18.36 -1.04
CA VAL A 149 17.60 -17.62 -2.06
C VAL A 149 18.10 -16.18 -2.20
N ALA A 150 18.57 -15.56 -1.10
CA ALA A 150 19.19 -14.24 -1.14
C ALA A 150 20.52 -14.23 -1.92
N ASP A 151 21.37 -15.25 -1.74
CA ASP A 151 22.64 -15.39 -2.48
C ASP A 151 22.46 -15.87 -3.91
N ALA A 152 21.34 -16.51 -4.23
CA ALA A 152 20.93 -16.73 -5.60
C ALA A 152 20.45 -15.45 -6.32
N CYS A 153 20.25 -14.33 -5.63
CA CYS A 153 19.81 -13.07 -6.25
C CYS A 153 20.98 -12.14 -6.64
N ASN A 154 20.88 -11.57 -7.84
CA ASN A 154 21.87 -10.63 -8.40
C ASN A 154 21.98 -9.38 -7.52
N LEU A 155 20.84 -8.81 -7.12
CA LEU A 155 20.75 -7.63 -6.28
C LEU A 155 19.98 -7.97 -4.99
N CYS A 156 20.30 -7.27 -3.91
CA CYS A 156 19.51 -7.25 -2.68
C CYS A 156 19.07 -5.81 -2.43
N THR A 157 17.81 -5.60 -2.07
CA THR A 157 17.27 -4.29 -1.70
C THR A 157 16.34 -4.36 -0.50
N TYR A 158 16.11 -3.21 0.12
CA TYR A 158 15.12 -3.04 1.17
C TYR A 158 14.25 -1.80 0.92
N ILE A 159 13.10 -1.73 1.60
CA ILE A 159 12.27 -0.52 1.64
C ILE A 159 12.72 0.31 2.86
N PRO A 160 13.22 1.54 2.68
CA PRO A 160 13.58 2.42 3.79
C PRO A 160 12.37 2.72 4.68
N GLN A 161 12.58 2.63 5.98
CA GLN A 161 11.55 2.83 6.99
C GLN A 161 11.89 4.07 7.82
N TYR A 162 10.92 4.60 8.57
CA TYR A 162 11.02 5.85 9.33
C TYR A 162 10.51 5.64 10.77
N GLY A 163 9.65 4.62 10.92
CA GLY A 163 8.96 4.19 12.13
C GLY A 163 9.78 3.36 13.12
N SER A 164 9.10 2.39 13.72
CA SER A 164 9.56 1.64 14.89
C SER A 164 9.41 0.12 14.70
N VAL A 165 9.51 -0.62 15.81
CA VAL A 165 9.30 -2.07 15.94
C VAL A 165 8.26 -2.64 14.98
N GLY A 166 8.72 -3.42 14.00
CA GLY A 166 7.90 -4.17 13.05
C GLY A 166 8.00 -3.65 11.62
N SER A 167 8.82 -4.32 10.80
CA SER A 167 8.94 -4.09 9.36
C SER A 167 7.58 -4.20 8.63
N LEU A 168 7.47 -3.69 7.40
CA LEU A 168 6.30 -3.86 6.52
C LEU A 168 5.81 -5.32 6.44
N SER A 169 4.53 -5.51 6.10
CA SER A 169 4.08 -6.84 5.66
C SER A 169 4.82 -7.24 4.38
N MET A 170 5.05 -8.53 4.17
CA MET A 170 5.87 -9.02 3.06
C MET A 170 5.32 -8.51 1.71
N LEU A 171 3.99 -8.45 1.55
CA LEU A 171 3.36 -7.99 0.32
C LEU A 171 3.19 -6.47 0.25
N SER A 172 3.16 -5.76 1.38
CA SER A 172 3.31 -4.30 1.38
C SER A 172 4.69 -3.88 0.84
N ALA A 173 5.75 -4.63 1.16
CA ALA A 173 7.08 -4.41 0.59
C ALA A 173 7.13 -4.74 -0.92
N LEU A 174 6.56 -5.87 -1.34
CA LEU A 174 6.48 -6.23 -2.76
C LEU A 174 5.60 -5.25 -3.57
N ALA A 175 4.55 -4.69 -2.98
CA ALA A 175 3.72 -3.68 -3.65
C ALA A 175 4.49 -2.40 -3.97
N ILE A 176 5.32 -1.93 -3.03
CA ILE A 176 6.22 -0.79 -3.25
C ILE A 176 7.28 -1.12 -4.31
N ALA A 177 7.87 -2.33 -4.26
CA ALA A 177 8.85 -2.76 -5.26
C ALA A 177 8.24 -2.89 -6.67
N ALA A 178 7.05 -3.47 -6.79
CA ALA A 178 6.29 -3.55 -8.03
C ALA A 178 5.98 -2.15 -8.59
N HIS A 179 5.57 -1.21 -7.73
CA HIS A 179 5.32 0.18 -8.11
C HIS A 179 6.61 0.92 -8.52
N SER A 180 7.73 0.71 -7.83
CA SER A 180 9.04 1.25 -8.25
C SER A 180 9.46 0.72 -9.63
N THR A 181 9.24 -0.57 -9.87
CA THR A 181 9.49 -1.24 -11.17
C THR A 181 8.60 -0.69 -12.27
N TRP A 182 7.31 -0.47 -11.98
CA TRP A 182 6.33 0.16 -12.86
C TRP A 182 6.75 1.58 -13.27
N ARG A 183 7.12 2.44 -12.30
CA ARG A 183 7.59 3.81 -12.56
C ARG A 183 8.78 3.85 -13.51
N ALA A 184 9.68 2.88 -13.41
CA ALA A 184 10.84 2.79 -14.29
C ALA A 184 10.45 2.40 -15.72
N ALA A 185 9.59 1.38 -15.87
CA ALA A 185 9.11 0.92 -17.18
C ALA A 185 8.35 2.02 -17.95
N VAL A 186 7.40 2.70 -17.28
CA VAL A 186 6.60 3.79 -17.89
C VAL A 186 7.49 4.96 -18.33
N ARG A 187 8.54 5.31 -17.57
CA ARG A 187 9.47 6.40 -17.96
C ARG A 187 10.34 6.02 -19.14
N GLU A 188 10.81 4.79 -19.19
CA GLU A 188 11.58 4.31 -20.34
C GLU A 188 10.71 4.33 -21.61
N GLU A 189 9.45 3.92 -21.51
CA GLU A 189 8.49 3.97 -22.63
C GLU A 189 8.11 5.41 -23.02
N GLY A 190 7.84 6.30 -22.06
CA GLY A 190 7.40 7.68 -22.26
C GLY A 190 8.44 8.67 -22.81
N ASN A 191 9.71 8.26 -22.97
CA ASN A 191 10.79 9.07 -23.55
C ASN A 191 11.10 10.39 -22.80
N THR A 192 10.71 10.49 -21.53
CA THR A 192 10.96 11.66 -20.67
C THR A 192 12.42 11.70 -20.21
N SER A 193 12.95 12.92 -20.02
CA SER A 193 14.30 13.14 -19.51
C SER A 193 14.45 12.68 -18.06
N ASP A 194 15.67 12.29 -17.65
CA ASP A 194 15.99 11.77 -16.31
C ASP A 194 15.92 12.86 -15.21
N THR A 195 14.71 13.34 -14.95
CA THR A 195 14.32 14.08 -13.75
C THR A 195 13.77 13.10 -12.71
N SER A 196 14.53 12.04 -12.43
CA SER A 196 14.24 11.15 -11.31
C SER A 196 14.31 11.92 -10.00
N LEU A 197 13.35 11.71 -9.08
CA LEU A 197 13.54 12.00 -7.66
C LEU A 197 14.51 10.99 -7.00
N ALA A 198 15.59 10.64 -7.70
CA ALA A 198 16.76 9.97 -7.13
C ALA A 198 17.58 11.09 -6.46
N PRO A 199 17.56 11.21 -5.13
CA PRO A 199 18.10 12.39 -4.49
C PRO A 199 19.63 12.31 -4.46
N HIS A 200 20.32 13.42 -4.76
CA HIS A 200 21.77 13.55 -4.57
C HIS A 200 22.18 13.63 -3.07
N ARG A 201 21.31 13.17 -2.17
CA ARG A 201 21.43 13.14 -0.71
C ARG A 201 20.60 11.97 -0.19
N ALA A 202 21.07 11.23 0.80
CA ALA A 202 20.34 10.09 1.35
C ALA A 202 18.92 10.47 1.84
N LEU A 203 17.95 9.59 1.59
CA LEU A 203 16.62 9.65 2.21
C LEU A 203 16.75 9.56 3.74
N HIS A 204 15.81 10.14 4.50
CA HIS A 204 15.81 10.03 5.97
C HIS A 204 15.30 8.67 6.49
N GLY A 205 14.99 7.74 5.58
CA GLY A 205 14.60 6.37 5.89
C GLY A 205 15.78 5.42 6.01
N HIS A 206 15.59 4.31 6.72
CA HIS A 206 16.65 3.37 7.11
C HIS A 206 16.33 1.91 6.78
N MET A 207 17.37 1.07 6.76
CA MET A 207 17.20 -0.38 6.78
C MET A 207 16.52 -0.77 8.10
N PRO A 208 15.40 -1.51 8.08
CA PRO A 208 14.72 -1.93 9.31
C PRO A 208 15.59 -2.95 10.05
N LEU A 209 16.32 -2.48 11.06
CA LEU A 209 17.33 -3.26 11.77
C LEU A 209 16.74 -4.50 12.44
N SER A 210 17.31 -5.65 12.12
CA SER A 210 17.11 -6.91 12.83
C SER A 210 18.30 -7.14 13.76
N ASN A 211 18.14 -6.76 15.03
CA ASN A 211 18.90 -7.31 16.16
C ASN A 211 20.42 -7.03 16.20
N SER A 212 20.94 -6.05 15.46
CA SER A 212 22.34 -5.60 15.60
C SER A 212 22.49 -4.68 16.83
N PRO A 213 23.30 -5.05 17.85
CA PRO A 213 23.41 -4.26 19.09
C PRO A 213 24.44 -3.11 19.01
N ASP A 214 25.33 -3.11 18.01
CA ASP A 214 26.40 -2.12 17.89
C ASP A 214 25.92 -0.83 17.23
N ARG A 215 25.86 0.25 18.02
CA ARG A 215 25.59 1.61 17.56
C ARG A 215 26.85 2.24 16.97
N GLN A 216 26.89 2.45 15.66
CA GLN A 216 27.96 3.24 15.03
C GLN A 216 27.89 4.69 15.51
N ARG A 217 29.04 5.37 15.65
CA ARG A 217 29.12 6.64 16.40
C ARG A 217 28.44 7.84 15.73
N ASP A 218 28.21 7.76 14.42
CA ASP A 218 27.54 8.79 13.62
C ASP A 218 26.12 8.36 13.19
N SER A 219 25.57 7.32 13.85
CA SER A 219 24.25 6.74 13.57
C SER A 219 23.12 7.77 13.65
N LEU A 220 22.21 7.78 12.67
CA LEU A 220 20.99 8.58 12.71
C LEU A 220 20.00 8.06 13.78
N PRO A 221 19.05 8.88 14.28
CA PRO A 221 18.14 8.52 15.39
C PRO A 221 17.21 7.33 15.12
N HIS A 222 17.22 6.78 13.91
CA HIS A 222 16.46 5.61 13.48
C HIS A 222 17.23 4.28 13.61
N GLU A 223 18.54 4.29 13.87
CA GLU A 223 19.39 3.09 13.97
C GLU A 223 19.43 2.46 15.38
N MET A 224 18.56 2.89 16.29
CA MET A 224 18.48 2.33 17.64
C MET A 224 17.60 1.08 17.68
N ASP A 225 18.06 0.01 18.31
CA ASP A 225 17.18 -1.11 18.69
C ASP A 225 16.13 -0.62 19.70
N LEU A 226 14.86 -0.74 19.32
CA LEU A 226 13.70 -0.30 20.11
C LEU A 226 13.01 -1.46 20.84
N LEU A 227 13.48 -2.72 20.71
CA LEU A 227 12.85 -3.90 21.32
C LEU A 227 12.84 -3.84 22.86
N ALA A 228 13.84 -3.21 23.46
CA ALA A 228 13.93 -2.99 24.91
C ALA A 228 13.18 -1.73 25.40
N CYS A 229 12.70 -0.87 24.49
CA CYS A 229 12.06 0.39 24.86
C CYS A 229 10.59 0.21 25.28
N SER A 230 10.10 1.06 26.18
CA SER A 230 8.68 1.09 26.51
C SER A 230 7.85 1.68 25.36
N ASN A 231 6.57 1.32 25.26
CA ASN A 231 5.67 1.89 24.23
C ASN A 231 5.56 3.42 24.31
N ALA A 232 5.84 4.03 25.47
CA ALA A 232 5.90 5.48 25.65
C ALA A 232 7.19 6.04 25.04
N ALA A 233 8.36 5.54 25.44
CA ALA A 233 9.65 5.98 24.89
C ALA A 233 9.72 5.85 23.36
N ILE A 234 9.10 4.80 22.79
CA ILE A 234 8.98 4.65 21.33
C ILE A 234 8.10 5.76 20.72
N LYS A 235 6.98 6.13 21.36
CA LYS A 235 6.12 7.23 20.90
C LYS A 235 6.84 8.56 20.90
N ASP A 236 7.54 8.85 22.00
CA ASP A 236 8.26 10.11 22.21
C ASP A 236 9.37 10.28 21.16
N LEU A 237 10.18 9.22 20.93
CA LEU A 237 11.20 9.17 19.89
C LEU A 237 10.63 9.30 18.47
N LEU A 238 9.50 8.65 18.18
CA LEU A 238 8.83 8.79 16.88
C LEU A 238 8.29 10.21 16.66
N GLU A 239 7.82 10.88 17.72
CA GLU A 239 7.39 12.27 17.65
C GLU A 239 8.56 13.23 17.45
N GLU A 240 9.66 13.04 18.15
CA GLU A 240 10.90 13.79 17.93
C GLU A 240 11.35 13.69 16.46
N ARG A 241 11.38 12.48 15.89
CA ARG A 241 11.65 12.27 14.46
C ARG A 241 10.63 12.97 13.55
N ARG A 242 9.34 13.02 13.92
CA ARG A 242 8.30 13.71 13.12
C ARG A 242 8.53 15.22 13.04
N ARG A 243 9.11 15.85 14.06
CA ARG A 243 9.39 17.29 14.10
C ARG A 243 10.44 17.73 13.06
N ALA A 244 11.19 16.79 12.47
CA ALA A 244 12.15 17.05 11.40
C ALA A 244 11.54 17.01 9.97
N TYR A 245 10.26 16.65 9.82
CA TYR A 245 9.60 16.59 8.50
C TYR A 245 8.92 17.93 8.15
N ASP A 246 9.20 18.45 6.94
CA ASP A 246 8.57 19.64 6.35
C ASP A 246 7.02 19.57 6.34
N LEU A 247 6.48 18.36 6.18
CA LEU A 247 5.05 18.07 6.22
C LEU A 247 4.78 16.78 6.97
N GLN A 248 3.71 16.78 7.77
CA GLN A 248 3.20 15.57 8.41
C GLN A 248 2.40 14.73 7.41
N VAL A 249 2.35 13.42 7.66
CA VAL A 249 1.51 12.48 6.90
C VAL A 249 0.67 11.71 7.91
N SER A 250 -0.63 11.62 7.67
CA SER A 250 -1.59 10.89 8.51
C SER A 250 -2.55 10.08 7.65
N VAL A 251 -3.25 9.12 8.26
CA VAL A 251 -4.22 8.26 7.56
C VAL A 251 -5.60 8.41 8.18
N LEU A 252 -6.64 8.56 7.34
CA LEU A 252 -8.05 8.52 7.71
C LEU A 252 -8.69 7.27 7.07
N ILE A 253 -9.20 6.36 7.89
CA ILE A 253 -9.80 5.10 7.46
C ILE A 253 -11.32 5.15 7.68
N TYR A 254 -12.09 4.88 6.63
CA TYR A 254 -13.51 4.56 6.75
C TYR A 254 -13.69 3.11 7.20
N ASN A 255 -14.61 2.82 8.13
CA ASN A 255 -14.79 1.47 8.67
C ASN A 255 -16.28 1.19 9.03
N GLU A 256 -17.20 1.32 8.07
CA GLU A 256 -18.62 0.98 8.25
C GLU A 256 -18.88 -0.53 8.18
N LEU A 257 -18.15 -1.25 7.34
CA LEU A 257 -18.36 -2.67 7.03
C LEU A 257 -17.48 -3.61 7.85
N GLY A 258 -16.33 -3.14 8.33
CA GLY A 258 -15.43 -3.90 9.20
C GLY A 258 -14.15 -4.36 8.50
N ASP A 259 -13.47 -3.45 7.81
CA ASP A 259 -12.34 -3.76 6.94
C ASP A 259 -11.21 -4.54 7.67
N ARG A 260 -10.78 -5.64 7.04
CA ARG A 260 -9.80 -6.59 7.61
C ARG A 260 -8.35 -6.13 7.47
N ASN A 261 -8.07 -5.17 6.58
CA ASN A 261 -6.75 -4.65 6.22
C ASN A 261 -6.25 -3.58 7.21
N ILE A 262 -7.13 -2.98 8.01
CA ILE A 262 -6.82 -1.85 8.93
C ILE A 262 -5.59 -2.12 9.80
N GLY A 263 -5.39 -3.35 10.28
CA GLY A 263 -4.18 -3.71 11.04
C GLY A 263 -2.89 -3.51 10.24
N ALA A 264 -2.86 -3.92 8.97
CA ALA A 264 -1.73 -3.72 8.08
C ALA A 264 -1.60 -2.24 7.64
N VAL A 265 -2.70 -1.50 7.49
CA VAL A 265 -2.65 -0.04 7.26
C VAL A 265 -1.99 0.68 8.44
N ILE A 266 -2.28 0.30 9.69
CA ILE A 266 -1.61 0.85 10.88
C ILE A 266 -0.12 0.46 10.90
N ARG A 267 0.26 -0.73 10.42
CA ARG A 267 1.65 -1.16 10.28
C ARG A 267 2.39 -0.32 9.22
N ASN A 268 1.80 -0.09 8.05
CA ASN A 268 2.33 0.83 7.03
C ASN A 268 2.47 2.25 7.58
N ALA A 269 1.46 2.74 8.30
CA ALA A 269 1.46 4.06 8.91
C ALA A 269 2.55 4.22 9.97
N ASN A 270 2.85 3.17 10.76
CA ASN A 270 4.02 3.17 11.63
C ASN A 270 5.31 3.23 10.83
N VAL A 271 5.48 2.33 9.84
CA VAL A 271 6.69 2.26 9.01
C VAL A 271 7.08 3.61 8.40
N PHE A 272 6.13 4.38 7.87
CA PHE A 272 6.41 5.70 7.27
C PHE A 272 6.31 6.88 8.27
N ASN A 273 6.31 6.57 9.58
CA ASN A 273 6.22 7.49 10.71
C ASN A 273 5.10 8.53 10.54
N CYS A 274 3.88 8.05 10.29
CA CYS A 274 2.69 8.89 10.25
C CYS A 274 2.36 9.45 11.64
N GLU A 275 1.73 10.62 11.68
CA GLU A 275 1.43 11.30 12.95
C GLU A 275 0.24 10.66 13.69
N TYR A 276 -0.80 10.26 12.95
CA TYR A 276 -1.90 9.45 13.47
C TYR A 276 -2.55 8.55 12.42
N VAL A 277 -3.36 7.60 12.91
CA VAL A 277 -4.37 6.87 12.12
C VAL A 277 -5.74 7.12 12.74
N ALA A 278 -6.58 7.89 12.06
CA ALA A 278 -7.96 8.13 12.44
C ALA A 278 -8.88 7.08 11.82
N ILE A 279 -9.78 6.49 12.60
CA ILE A 279 -10.75 5.49 12.16
C ILE A 279 -12.15 6.00 12.49
N VAL A 280 -13.01 6.15 11.47
CA VAL A 280 -14.42 6.54 11.65
C VAL A 280 -15.34 5.33 11.62
N ASN A 281 -16.56 5.47 12.14
CA ASN A 281 -17.55 4.40 12.33
C ASN A 281 -17.08 3.31 13.33
N ARG A 282 -16.74 2.09 12.88
CA ARG A 282 -16.46 0.96 13.79
C ARG A 282 -15.08 1.10 14.46
N ARG A 283 -15.08 1.11 15.80
CA ARG A 283 -13.85 1.05 16.62
C ARG A 283 -13.17 -0.33 16.66
N ARG A 284 -13.88 -1.39 16.26
CA ARG A 284 -13.34 -2.76 16.20
C ARG A 284 -12.69 -3.02 14.84
N PHE A 285 -11.44 -3.47 14.86
CA PHE A 285 -10.66 -3.83 13.67
C PHE A 285 -9.78 -5.06 13.94
N ASN A 286 -9.26 -5.69 12.87
CA ASN A 286 -8.37 -6.85 13.00
C ASN A 286 -6.94 -6.43 13.40
N ARG A 287 -6.64 -6.49 14.71
CA ARG A 287 -5.31 -6.15 15.26
C ARG A 287 -4.17 -7.08 14.82
N ARG A 288 -4.44 -8.26 14.23
CA ARG A 288 -3.41 -9.24 13.85
C ARG A 288 -2.40 -8.67 12.85
N GLY A 289 -2.87 -7.99 11.81
CA GLY A 289 -2.02 -7.40 10.77
C GLY A 289 -1.10 -6.27 11.26
N ALA A 290 -1.37 -5.73 12.46
CA ALA A 290 -0.59 -4.63 13.04
C ALA A 290 0.70 -5.09 13.74
N LEU A 291 0.85 -6.38 14.09
CA LEU A 291 2.00 -6.92 14.86
C LEU A 291 2.45 -6.01 16.04
N GLY A 292 1.49 -5.47 16.79
CA GLY A 292 1.76 -4.60 17.94
C GLY A 292 1.95 -3.10 17.64
N THR A 293 2.17 -2.66 16.40
CA THR A 293 2.40 -1.23 16.06
C THR A 293 1.27 -0.30 16.53
N HIS A 294 0.03 -0.80 16.60
CA HIS A 294 -1.12 -0.10 17.18
C HIS A 294 -0.98 0.30 18.66
N LYS A 295 0.04 -0.19 19.39
CA LYS A 295 0.39 0.27 20.75
C LYS A 295 1.26 1.53 20.74
N VAL A 296 2.12 1.68 19.73
CA VAL A 296 3.08 2.79 19.56
C VAL A 296 2.62 3.85 18.55
N MET A 297 1.56 3.57 17.78
CA MET A 297 0.86 4.57 16.98
C MET A 297 -0.18 5.36 17.78
N ASN A 298 -0.51 6.55 17.30
CA ASN A 298 -1.67 7.31 17.73
C ASN A 298 -2.87 6.88 16.88
N VAL A 299 -3.60 5.86 17.35
CA VAL A 299 -4.81 5.36 16.69
C VAL A 299 -6.03 6.00 17.35
N LEU A 300 -6.76 6.82 16.60
CA LEU A 300 -7.85 7.67 17.08
C LEU A 300 -9.19 7.22 16.50
N PHE A 301 -10.28 7.40 17.24
CA PHE A 301 -11.59 6.82 16.92
C PHE A 301 -12.72 7.84 17.05
N PHE A 302 -13.43 8.08 15.95
CA PHE A 302 -14.54 9.03 15.87
C PHE A 302 -15.81 8.33 15.38
N GLU A 303 -16.99 8.88 15.68
CA GLU A 303 -18.22 8.28 15.16
C GLU A 303 -18.36 8.53 13.65
N THR A 304 -18.10 9.76 13.19
CA THR A 304 -18.09 10.15 11.78
C THR A 304 -16.96 11.14 11.48
N VAL A 305 -16.73 11.49 10.21
CA VAL A 305 -15.83 12.60 9.85
C VAL A 305 -16.36 13.99 10.23
N ASN A 306 -17.64 14.10 10.60
CA ASN A 306 -18.30 15.36 10.97
C ASN A 306 -18.28 15.62 12.49
N ASP A 307 -17.74 14.70 13.27
CA ASP A 307 -17.44 14.85 14.71
C ASP A 307 -16.53 16.08 14.94
N ASP A 308 -16.80 16.90 15.96
CA ASP A 308 -16.04 18.13 16.22
C ASP A 308 -14.56 17.85 16.49
N ALA A 309 -14.24 16.78 17.23
CA ALA A 309 -12.86 16.40 17.50
C ALA A 309 -12.18 15.79 16.25
N ALA A 310 -12.94 15.15 15.36
CA ALA A 310 -12.43 14.73 14.05
C ALA A 310 -12.10 15.94 13.17
N ARG A 311 -13.02 16.91 13.07
CA ARG A 311 -12.81 18.16 12.31
C ARG A 311 -11.59 18.94 12.82
N GLN A 312 -11.44 19.08 14.14
CA GLN A 312 -10.28 19.72 14.76
C GLN A 312 -8.97 18.94 14.51
N LEU A 313 -9.00 17.60 14.49
CA LEU A 313 -7.83 16.78 14.18
C LEU A 313 -7.39 16.91 12.71
N PHE A 314 -8.35 17.04 11.80
CA PHE A 314 -8.10 17.18 10.35
C PHE A 314 -7.77 18.63 9.95
N GLU A 315 -7.95 19.60 10.85
CA GLU A 315 -7.62 21.00 10.62
C GLU A 315 -6.12 21.18 10.28
N GLY A 316 -5.86 22.00 9.27
CA GLY A 316 -4.51 22.22 8.75
C GLY A 316 -3.96 21.12 7.83
N TYR A 317 -4.67 20.01 7.58
CA TYR A 317 -4.25 19.02 6.57
C TYR A 317 -4.92 19.24 5.22
N GLU A 318 -4.22 18.91 4.12
CA GLU A 318 -4.89 18.68 2.84
C GLU A 318 -5.33 17.21 2.75
N VAL A 319 -6.64 16.98 2.56
CA VAL A 319 -7.20 15.61 2.59
C VAL A 319 -7.18 15.00 1.19
N TRP A 320 -6.49 13.88 1.03
CA TRP A 320 -6.17 13.26 -0.26
C TRP A 320 -6.85 11.87 -0.34
N LEU A 321 -7.83 11.71 -1.22
CA LEU A 321 -8.63 10.49 -1.35
C LEU A 321 -7.89 9.43 -2.17
N LEU A 322 -7.47 8.34 -1.54
CA LEU A 322 -6.89 7.19 -2.22
C LEU A 322 -7.98 6.50 -3.06
N TYR A 323 -7.86 6.54 -4.39
CA TYR A 323 -8.83 5.93 -5.29
C TYR A 323 -8.80 4.40 -5.12
N PRO A 324 -9.94 3.74 -4.84
CA PRO A 324 -9.94 2.31 -4.49
C PRO A 324 -9.78 1.39 -5.70
N TYR A 325 -10.22 1.85 -6.88
CA TYR A 325 -10.45 1.08 -8.10
C TYR A 325 -11.45 -0.09 -7.94
N TYR A 326 -12.19 -0.42 -8.99
CA TYR A 326 -13.11 -1.58 -9.06
C TYR A 326 -14.05 -1.81 -7.83
N PRO A 327 -14.98 -0.88 -7.55
CA PRO A 327 -15.86 -0.89 -6.36
C PRO A 327 -17.01 -1.93 -6.43
N ASN A 328 -16.67 -3.21 -6.41
CA ASN A 328 -17.61 -4.33 -6.58
C ASN A 328 -18.43 -4.71 -5.31
N LEU A 329 -18.11 -4.18 -4.13
CA LEU A 329 -18.74 -4.56 -2.85
C LEU A 329 -19.97 -3.70 -2.54
N VAL A 330 -19.79 -2.38 -2.49
CA VAL A 330 -20.86 -1.40 -2.21
C VAL A 330 -20.60 -0.13 -2.99
N MET A 331 -21.58 0.29 -3.80
CA MET A 331 -21.73 1.67 -4.26
C MET A 331 -22.51 2.46 -3.20
N TYR A 332 -21.85 3.32 -2.43
CA TYR A 332 -22.50 4.17 -1.42
C TYR A 332 -23.41 5.25 -2.05
N GLU A 333 -23.25 5.49 -3.35
CA GLU A 333 -23.99 6.48 -4.13
C GLU A 333 -25.27 5.93 -4.78
N ALA A 334 -25.43 4.60 -4.83
CA ALA A 334 -26.61 3.96 -5.41
C ALA A 334 -27.85 4.15 -4.52
N GLU A 335 -28.94 4.67 -5.10
CA GLU A 335 -30.21 4.81 -4.39
C GLU A 335 -30.82 3.43 -4.11
N ARG A 336 -30.72 2.96 -2.86
CA ARG A 336 -31.38 1.72 -2.40
C ARG A 336 -32.90 1.91 -2.24
N LYS A 337 -33.60 2.10 -3.35
CA LYS A 337 -35.06 2.23 -3.40
C LYS A 337 -35.74 0.89 -3.11
N GLY A 338 -36.29 0.77 -1.92
CA GLY A 338 -37.44 -0.10 -1.59
C GLY A 338 -37.16 -1.59 -1.29
N ASP A 339 -36.21 -2.24 -1.97
CA ASP A 339 -36.11 -3.71 -1.91
C ASP A 339 -35.18 -4.23 -0.79
N ALA A 340 -35.79 -4.64 0.32
CA ALA A 340 -35.10 -5.28 1.45
C ALA A 340 -34.70 -6.75 1.19
N SER A 341 -35.17 -7.40 0.12
CA SER A 341 -34.82 -8.80 -0.19
C SER A 341 -33.41 -8.93 -0.79
N ASN A 342 -33.02 -7.96 -1.61
CA ASN A 342 -31.68 -7.85 -2.20
C ASN A 342 -30.57 -7.51 -1.18
N SER A 343 -30.88 -7.21 0.09
CA SER A 343 -29.87 -6.94 1.13
C SER A 343 -29.07 -8.18 1.58
N SER A 344 -29.23 -9.32 0.89
CA SER A 344 -28.63 -10.61 1.19
C SER A 344 -27.37 -10.92 0.34
N SER A 345 -27.16 -10.25 -0.80
CA SER A 345 -25.95 -10.38 -1.59
C SER A 345 -24.80 -9.57 -1.00
N THR A 346 -23.64 -10.20 -0.82
CA THR A 346 -22.46 -9.53 -0.28
C THR A 346 -21.87 -8.48 -1.24
N PHE A 347 -22.17 -8.54 -2.55
CA PHE A 347 -21.59 -7.69 -3.60
C PHE A 347 -22.65 -6.97 -4.44
N VAL A 348 -22.19 -5.97 -5.19
CA VAL A 348 -22.92 -5.34 -6.29
C VAL A 348 -23.05 -6.33 -7.46
N ARG A 349 -24.14 -6.25 -8.21
CA ARG A 349 -24.39 -7.05 -9.42
C ARG A 349 -23.69 -6.43 -10.63
N HIS A 350 -23.25 -7.23 -11.61
CA HIS A 350 -22.62 -6.67 -12.82
C HIS A 350 -23.58 -5.80 -13.64
N GLU A 351 -24.87 -6.05 -13.49
CA GLU A 351 -25.98 -5.33 -14.13
C GLU A 351 -26.36 -4.02 -13.40
N ASP A 352 -25.69 -3.69 -12.29
CA ASP A 352 -25.93 -2.45 -11.54
C ASP A 352 -25.53 -1.21 -12.39
N PRO A 353 -26.43 -0.22 -12.57
CA PRO A 353 -26.18 0.90 -13.48
C PRO A 353 -25.09 1.85 -12.97
N VAL A 354 -24.84 1.92 -11.65
CA VAL A 354 -23.76 2.73 -11.08
C VAL A 354 -22.42 2.03 -11.26
N LEU A 355 -22.37 0.70 -11.11
CA LEU A 355 -21.17 -0.09 -11.43
C LEU A 355 -20.84 -0.05 -12.93
N GLN A 356 -21.85 -0.13 -13.80
CA GLN A 356 -21.64 0.03 -15.25
C GLN A 356 -21.16 1.44 -15.62
N ALA A 357 -21.75 2.50 -15.07
CA ALA A 357 -21.27 3.87 -15.31
C ALA A 357 -19.84 4.11 -14.77
N TRP A 358 -19.48 3.48 -13.64
CA TRP A 358 -18.11 3.50 -13.11
C TRP A 358 -17.12 2.74 -14.01
N GLY A 359 -17.54 1.62 -14.60
CA GLY A 359 -16.74 0.84 -15.53
C GLY A 359 -16.58 1.50 -16.91
N ALA A 360 -17.62 2.19 -17.40
CA ALA A 360 -17.65 2.85 -18.70
C ALA A 360 -16.57 3.93 -18.84
N THR A 361 -16.24 4.65 -17.76
CA THR A 361 -15.18 5.67 -17.73
C THR A 361 -13.77 5.10 -17.52
N GLN A 362 -13.61 3.76 -17.49
CA GLN A 362 -12.31 3.08 -17.41
C GLN A 362 -11.41 3.50 -16.23
N HIS A 363 -12.02 4.03 -15.17
CA HIS A 363 -11.39 4.66 -13.99
C HIS A 363 -10.78 6.06 -14.19
N GLU A 364 -10.93 6.67 -15.36
CA GLU A 364 -10.64 8.09 -15.56
C GLU A 364 -11.72 8.97 -14.92
N LEU A 365 -11.29 10.02 -14.22
CA LEU A 365 -12.19 10.97 -13.54
C LEU A 365 -12.73 12.03 -14.53
N THR A 366 -13.35 11.58 -15.61
CA THR A 366 -14.03 12.44 -16.59
C THR A 366 -15.26 13.10 -15.99
N SER A 367 -15.84 14.08 -16.70
CA SER A 367 -17.12 14.71 -16.33
C SER A 367 -18.31 13.73 -16.26
N GLU A 368 -18.16 12.52 -16.78
CA GLU A 368 -19.20 11.47 -16.80
C GLU A 368 -19.04 10.44 -15.66
N HIS A 369 -17.87 10.39 -15.02
CA HIS A 369 -17.59 9.42 -13.96
C HIS A 369 -18.51 9.71 -12.74
N PRO A 370 -19.26 8.72 -12.19
CA PRO A 370 -20.29 8.98 -11.17
C PRO A 370 -19.83 9.81 -9.97
N LEU A 371 -18.63 9.50 -9.44
CA LEU A 371 -17.96 10.27 -8.38
C LEU A 371 -17.77 11.75 -8.73
N VAL A 372 -17.41 12.08 -9.99
CA VAL A 372 -17.15 13.46 -10.45
C VAL A 372 -18.46 14.19 -10.71
N VAL A 373 -19.46 13.52 -11.29
CA VAL A 373 -20.82 14.06 -11.47
C VAL A 373 -21.41 14.55 -10.14
N ARG A 374 -21.10 13.86 -9.02
CA ARG A 374 -21.54 14.24 -7.67
C ARG A 374 -20.57 15.14 -6.91
N TYR A 375 -19.28 15.09 -7.23
CA TYR A 375 -18.23 15.84 -6.56
C TYR A 375 -17.24 16.47 -7.57
N PRO A 376 -17.66 17.52 -8.32
CA PRO A 376 -16.87 18.08 -9.41
C PRO A 376 -15.56 18.76 -9.01
N HIS A 377 -15.30 18.90 -7.70
CA HIS A 377 -14.01 19.37 -7.19
C HIS A 377 -12.93 18.28 -7.24
N LEU A 378 -13.30 17.00 -7.20
CA LEU A 378 -12.35 15.87 -7.09
C LEU A 378 -11.51 15.63 -8.36
N CYS A 379 -11.97 16.04 -9.54
CA CYS A 379 -11.21 15.90 -10.79
C CYS A 379 -10.17 17.03 -11.02
N GLN A 380 -10.25 18.15 -10.28
CA GLN A 380 -9.54 19.39 -10.64
C GLN A 380 -8.02 19.35 -10.38
N LYS A 381 -7.56 18.48 -9.48
CA LYS A 381 -6.13 18.24 -9.17
C LYS A 381 -5.90 16.78 -8.76
N ALA A 382 -6.02 15.85 -9.72
CA ALA A 382 -5.62 14.46 -9.48
C ALA A 382 -4.11 14.35 -9.21
N VAL A 383 -3.72 13.44 -8.31
CA VAL A 383 -2.32 13.13 -7.99
C VAL A 383 -2.01 11.71 -8.47
N PHE A 384 -0.94 11.56 -9.24
CA PHE A 384 -0.48 10.26 -9.74
C PHE A 384 0.78 9.84 -9.00
N LEU A 385 0.72 8.73 -8.25
CA LEU A 385 1.86 8.28 -7.44
C LEU A 385 3.00 7.73 -8.31
N ASP A 386 2.69 7.25 -9.51
CA ASP A 386 3.66 6.78 -10.51
C ASP A 386 4.44 7.92 -11.21
N ASP A 387 3.86 9.11 -11.30
CA ASP A 387 4.56 10.31 -11.76
C ASP A 387 5.26 11.04 -10.59
N ASP A 388 6.56 11.27 -10.72
CA ASP A 388 7.34 12.05 -9.75
C ASP A 388 6.97 13.54 -9.81
N LEU A 389 6.67 14.08 -11.00
CA LEU A 389 6.44 15.52 -11.20
C LEU A 389 5.05 15.94 -10.70
N SER A 390 3.99 15.20 -11.04
CA SER A 390 2.65 15.34 -10.45
C SER A 390 2.72 15.30 -8.93
N LEU A 391 3.37 14.27 -8.36
CA LEU A 391 3.45 14.10 -6.91
C LEU A 391 4.24 15.24 -6.24
N ALA A 392 5.46 15.53 -6.68
CA ALA A 392 6.28 16.59 -6.08
C ALA A 392 5.61 17.96 -6.19
N SER A 393 5.01 18.28 -7.34
CA SER A 393 4.23 19.51 -7.54
C SER A 393 3.04 19.60 -6.57
N CYS A 394 2.31 18.49 -6.37
CA CYS A 394 1.18 18.46 -5.44
C CYS A 394 1.60 18.58 -3.97
N VAL A 395 2.71 17.96 -3.56
CA VAL A 395 3.23 18.08 -2.19
C VAL A 395 3.82 19.48 -1.93
N GLN A 396 4.53 20.06 -2.91
CA GLN A 396 5.02 21.45 -2.82
C GLN A 396 3.85 22.46 -2.78
N ASP A 397 2.71 22.16 -3.40
CA ASP A 397 1.48 22.96 -3.26
C ASP A 397 1.00 23.00 -1.79
N VAL A 398 1.04 21.87 -1.07
CA VAL A 398 0.71 21.77 0.36
C VAL A 398 1.69 22.58 1.21
N LYS A 399 3.01 22.45 0.98
CA LYS A 399 4.07 23.21 1.68
C LYS A 399 3.92 24.73 1.46
N ARG A 400 3.71 25.18 0.22
CA ARG A 400 3.46 26.61 -0.11
C ARG A 400 2.20 27.17 0.56
N ARG A 401 1.15 26.35 0.71
CA ARG A 401 -0.09 26.73 1.42
C ARG A 401 0.07 26.81 2.95
N LYS A 402 1.24 26.48 3.50
CA LYS A 402 1.55 26.44 4.94
C LYS A 402 0.62 25.52 5.73
N LEU A 403 0.19 24.44 5.10
CA LEU A 403 -0.57 23.38 5.75
C LEU A 403 0.36 22.48 6.57
N ARG A 404 -0.16 21.88 7.65
CA ARG A 404 0.54 20.97 8.56
C ARG A 404 0.99 19.69 7.87
N GLY A 405 0.24 19.23 6.87
CA GLY A 405 0.50 17.94 6.25
C GLY A 405 -0.56 17.46 5.27
N ILE A 406 -0.46 16.17 4.92
CA ILE A 406 -1.37 15.46 4.03
C ILE A 406 -2.09 14.36 4.83
N LEU A 407 -3.43 14.33 4.74
CA LEU A 407 -4.27 13.30 5.34
C LEU A 407 -4.76 12.35 4.25
N LEU A 408 -4.18 11.16 4.17
CA LEU A 408 -4.56 10.13 3.21
C LEU A 408 -5.89 9.49 3.63
N ALA A 409 -6.97 9.82 2.93
CA ALA A 409 -8.30 9.24 3.15
C ALA A 409 -8.44 7.92 2.37
N VAL A 410 -8.77 6.85 3.09
CA VAL A 410 -8.75 5.46 2.62
C VAL A 410 -10.18 4.88 2.69
N PRO A 411 -10.81 4.58 1.54
CA PRO A 411 -12.07 3.83 1.47
C PRO A 411 -11.91 2.37 1.93
N GLU A 412 -13.03 1.71 2.26
CA GLU A 412 -13.06 0.27 2.56
C GLU A 412 -12.85 -0.59 1.30
N GLU A 413 -12.28 -1.77 1.49
CA GLU A 413 -11.89 -2.69 0.42
C GLU A 413 -13.07 -3.06 -0.51
N GLY A 414 -12.98 -2.60 -1.77
CA GLY A 414 -13.98 -2.89 -2.80
C GLY A 414 -15.24 -2.02 -2.74
N CYS A 415 -15.30 -1.01 -1.86
CA CYS A 415 -16.36 0.00 -1.90
C CYS A 415 -16.04 1.14 -2.87
N SER A 416 -17.07 1.88 -3.28
CA SER A 416 -16.86 3.27 -3.70
C SER A 416 -16.31 4.09 -2.52
N PRO A 417 -15.68 5.24 -2.75
CA PRO A 417 -15.56 6.26 -1.72
C PRO A 417 -16.94 6.55 -1.09
N HIS A 418 -16.99 6.70 0.23
CA HIS A 418 -18.22 7.10 0.92
C HIS A 418 -18.44 8.62 0.74
N PRO A 419 -19.67 9.09 0.46
CA PRO A 419 -20.01 10.51 0.33
C PRO A 419 -19.39 11.49 1.33
N SER A 420 -19.18 11.08 2.59
CA SER A 420 -18.52 11.93 3.59
C SER A 420 -17.00 12.08 3.39
N LEU A 421 -16.32 11.05 2.87
CA LEU A 421 -14.93 11.20 2.42
C LEU A 421 -14.85 12.09 1.19
N CYS A 422 -15.76 11.92 0.21
CA CYS A 422 -15.77 12.72 -1.02
C CYS A 422 -15.90 14.22 -0.73
N LYS A 423 -16.77 14.60 0.21
CA LYS A 423 -16.98 15.99 0.65
C LYS A 423 -15.82 16.56 1.47
N LEU A 424 -15.08 15.72 2.20
CA LEU A 424 -13.90 16.13 2.98
C LEU A 424 -12.63 16.23 2.11
N SER A 425 -12.58 15.48 1.02
CA SER A 425 -11.37 15.31 0.21
C SER A 425 -11.17 16.45 -0.79
N HIS A 426 -9.92 16.88 -0.92
CA HIS A 426 -9.46 18.01 -1.73
C HIS A 426 -8.87 17.56 -3.07
N ARG A 427 -8.31 16.35 -3.13
CA ARG A 427 -7.76 15.69 -4.33
C ARG A 427 -8.10 14.21 -4.33
N VAL A 428 -8.01 13.58 -5.50
CA VAL A 428 -7.95 12.12 -5.63
C VAL A 428 -6.51 11.69 -5.94
N VAL A 429 -6.08 10.59 -5.34
CA VAL A 429 -4.76 9.99 -5.50
C VAL A 429 -4.89 8.64 -6.19
N HIS A 430 -4.24 8.52 -7.34
CA HIS A 430 -4.14 7.30 -8.12
C HIS A 430 -2.81 6.59 -7.81
N VAL A 431 -2.87 5.28 -7.59
CA VAL A 431 -1.67 4.42 -7.43
C VAL A 431 -0.91 4.33 -8.74
N ILE A 432 -1.64 4.12 -9.84
CA ILE A 432 -1.17 4.24 -11.22
C ILE A 432 -2.21 4.97 -12.07
N SER A 433 -1.76 5.65 -13.13
CA SER A 433 -2.69 6.31 -14.07
C SER A 433 -3.69 5.30 -14.67
N PRO A 434 -5.01 5.61 -14.70
CA PRO A 434 -6.02 4.74 -15.31
C PRO A 434 -5.74 4.35 -16.77
N SER A 435 -5.05 5.22 -17.51
CA SER A 435 -4.65 5.01 -18.92
C SER A 435 -3.81 3.76 -19.19
N PHE A 436 -3.21 3.17 -18.15
CA PHE A 436 -2.42 1.93 -18.23
C PHE A 436 -3.09 0.75 -17.51
N LEU A 437 -4.28 0.93 -16.93
CA LEU A 437 -4.96 -0.16 -16.25
C LEU A 437 -5.42 -1.21 -17.25
N PRO A 438 -5.19 -2.51 -16.97
CA PRO A 438 -5.86 -3.56 -17.70
C PRO A 438 -7.36 -3.54 -17.38
N HIS A 439 -8.18 -2.86 -18.20
CA HIS A 439 -9.62 -2.67 -17.93
C HIS A 439 -10.42 -3.99 -17.82
N GLN A 440 -9.92 -5.09 -18.41
CA GLN A 440 -10.49 -6.43 -18.25
C GLN A 440 -10.19 -7.08 -16.88
N THR A 441 -9.18 -6.60 -16.17
CA THR A 441 -8.78 -7.08 -14.82
C THR A 441 -9.62 -6.34 -13.78
N GLN A 442 -10.71 -6.96 -13.32
CA GLN A 442 -11.67 -6.30 -12.43
C GLN A 442 -11.23 -6.23 -10.94
N ARG A 443 -9.96 -5.95 -10.64
CA ARG A 443 -9.40 -6.00 -9.27
C ARG A 443 -8.42 -4.86 -8.99
N GLY A 444 -8.80 -4.01 -8.04
CA GLY A 444 -7.90 -3.01 -7.45
C GLY A 444 -6.97 -3.65 -6.42
N LEU A 445 -6.01 -2.87 -5.93
CA LEU A 445 -5.28 -3.22 -4.71
C LEU A 445 -6.22 -3.20 -3.48
N ASN A 446 -5.87 -3.94 -2.42
CA ASN A 446 -6.54 -3.77 -1.12
C ASN A 446 -5.87 -2.60 -0.35
N PRO A 447 -6.52 -2.05 0.71
CA PRO A 447 -5.95 -0.97 1.49
C PRO A 447 -4.55 -1.23 2.07
N ALA A 448 -4.17 -2.49 2.36
CA ALA A 448 -2.85 -2.82 2.90
C ALA A 448 -1.71 -2.71 1.86
N LEU A 449 -2.03 -2.85 0.57
CA LEU A 449 -1.09 -2.69 -0.54
C LEU A 449 -1.10 -1.25 -1.06
N SER A 450 -2.27 -0.64 -1.27
CA SER A 450 -2.37 0.72 -1.81
C SER A 450 -1.84 1.78 -0.84
N THR A 451 -2.07 1.63 0.47
CA THR A 451 -1.48 2.54 1.47
C THR A 451 0.02 2.34 1.64
N ALA A 452 0.56 1.14 1.39
CA ALA A 452 2.01 0.93 1.44
C ALA A 452 2.72 1.75 0.35
N ILE A 453 2.21 1.66 -0.89
CA ILE A 453 2.70 2.48 -2.01
C ILE A 453 2.47 3.97 -1.70
N ALA A 454 1.25 4.37 -1.35
CA ALA A 454 0.93 5.78 -1.14
C ALA A 454 1.80 6.44 -0.05
N LEU A 455 2.04 5.75 1.07
CA LEU A 455 2.84 6.30 2.16
C LEU A 455 4.35 6.32 1.87
N GLU A 456 4.89 5.34 1.13
CA GLU A 456 6.28 5.40 0.65
C GLU A 456 6.48 6.58 -0.30
N ARG A 457 5.60 6.68 -1.30
CA ARG A 457 5.66 7.72 -2.33
C ARG A 457 5.48 9.11 -1.72
N LEU A 458 4.51 9.29 -0.82
CA LEU A 458 4.32 10.53 -0.04
C LEU A 458 5.54 10.88 0.80
N ARG A 459 6.11 9.93 1.55
CA ARG A 459 7.26 10.19 2.41
C ARG A 459 8.50 10.57 1.59
N CYS A 460 8.81 9.85 0.53
CA CYS A 460 9.90 10.20 -0.39
C CYS A 460 9.70 11.58 -1.02
N ALA A 461 8.47 11.94 -1.42
CA ALA A 461 8.17 13.27 -1.93
C ALA A 461 8.34 14.39 -0.88
N VAL A 462 7.95 14.13 0.38
CA VAL A 462 8.17 15.05 1.52
C VAL A 462 9.67 15.22 1.82
N ASP A 463 10.44 14.15 1.86
CA ASP A 463 11.89 14.20 2.05
C ASP A 463 12.59 15.04 0.94
N THR A 464 12.08 15.00 -0.30
CA THR A 464 12.62 15.82 -1.39
C THR A 464 12.25 17.32 -1.32
N LEU A 465 11.31 17.73 -0.46
CA LEU A 465 11.02 19.16 -0.23
C LEU A 465 12.20 19.91 0.43
N CYS A 466 13.10 19.18 1.08
CA CYS A 466 14.34 19.69 1.66
C CYS A 466 15.42 20.04 0.60
N LEU A 467 15.11 19.87 -0.70
CA LEU A 467 16.02 20.13 -1.83
C LEU A 467 15.60 21.37 -2.66
N THR A 468 14.51 22.05 -2.30
CA THR A 468 13.93 23.22 -3.01
C THR A 468 13.45 24.32 -2.07
#